data_AF-A0A382LYU8-F1
#
_entry.id   AF-A0A382LYU8-F1
#
_cell.length_a   1.000
_cell.length_b   1.000
_cell.length_c   1.000
_cell.angle_alpha   90.00
_cell.angle_beta   90.00
_cell.angle_gamma   90.00
#
_symmetry.space_group_name_H-M   'P 1'
#
loop_
_entity.id
_entity.type
_entity.pdbx_description
1 polymer ?
#
loop_
_entity_poly.entity_id
_entity_poly.type
_entity_poly.pdbx_seq_one_letter_code
_entity_poly.pdbx_strand_id
1 'polypeptide(L)' 'MLKLVNKILLIPYTLSFDMTEGYCVKCRTKREMTGATAVTLKNGKPATKGTCPTCSTKMFRIGKG' A
#
# COMPACT_ATOMS: atom_id res chain seq x y z
N MET A 1 18.07 41.81 -1.36
CA MET A 1 18.63 40.54 -0.85
C MET A 1 17.59 39.45 -1.04
N LEU A 2 17.94 38.43 -1.83
CA LEU A 2 17.35 37.08 -1.91
C LEU A 2 15.86 36.95 -1.51
N LYS A 3 14.91 37.02 -2.46
CA LYS A 3 14.31 35.82 -3.09
C LYS A 3 14.90 34.49 -2.56
N LEU A 4 14.02 33.54 -2.22
CA LEU A 4 14.27 32.15 -1.75
C LEU A 4 14.45 31.97 -0.23
N VAL A 5 13.35 31.72 0.48
CA VAL A 5 13.19 30.45 1.22
C VAL A 5 11.69 30.14 1.39
N ASN A 6 11.24 29.23 0.53
CA ASN A 6 10.21 28.25 0.79
C ASN A 6 8.79 28.70 1.17
N LYS A 7 8.11 29.15 0.11
CA LYS A 7 6.73 28.75 -0.21
C LYS A 7 6.63 27.22 -0.48
N ILE A 8 7.09 26.38 0.45
CA ILE A 8 7.02 24.90 0.41
C ILE A 8 6.01 24.36 1.44
N LEU A 9 5.25 25.23 2.10
CA LEU A 9 4.20 24.85 3.05
C LEU A 9 2.89 24.35 2.39
N LEU A 10 2.94 23.84 1.16
CA LEU A 10 1.76 23.34 0.41
C LEU A 10 2.12 22.21 -0.57
N ILE A 11 3.11 21.36 -0.27
CA ILE A 11 3.27 20.10 -1.01
C ILE A 11 2.26 19.11 -0.41
N PRO A 12 1.31 18.59 -1.20
CA PRO A 12 0.18 17.83 -0.71
C PRO A 12 0.68 16.51 -0.15
N TYR A 13 0.76 16.40 1.17
CA TYR A 13 0.85 15.10 1.82
C TYR A 13 -0.51 14.40 1.75
N THR A 14 -1.11 14.36 0.54
CA THR A 14 -2.05 13.32 0.15
C THR A 14 -1.24 12.03 0.02
N LEU A 15 -0.70 11.56 1.15
CA LEU A 15 -0.48 10.14 1.28
C LEU A 15 -1.85 9.52 1.35
N SER A 16 -2.32 9.10 0.18
CA SER A 16 -3.25 8.00 0.06
C SER A 16 -2.57 6.79 0.72
N PHE A 17 -2.64 6.71 2.04
CA PHE A 17 -2.38 5.50 2.79
C PHE A 17 -3.51 4.54 2.37
N ASP A 18 -3.24 3.71 1.36
CA ASP A 18 -4.14 2.61 1.02
C ASP A 18 -4.16 1.64 2.22
N MET A 19 -5.10 1.87 3.15
CA MET A 19 -5.31 1.09 4.38
C MET A 19 -5.93 -0.28 4.08
N THR A 20 -5.33 -1.05 3.18
CA THR A 20 -5.77 -2.41 2.92
C THR A 20 -5.07 -3.35 3.88
N GLU A 21 -5.82 -3.99 4.77
CA GLU A 21 -5.29 -5.07 5.60
C GLU A 21 -5.14 -6.38 4.82
N GLY A 22 -4.02 -7.06 5.06
CA GLY A 22 -3.67 -8.37 4.50
C GLY A 22 -3.08 -9.31 5.54
N TYR A 23 -3.23 -10.61 5.32
CA TYR A 23 -2.55 -11.62 6.14
C TYR A 23 -1.19 -11.96 5.55
N CYS A 24 -0.12 -11.77 6.32
CA CYS A 24 1.21 -12.18 5.92
C CYS A 24 1.45 -13.64 6.28
N VAL A 25 1.64 -14.51 5.29
CA VAL A 25 1.91 -15.94 5.51
C VAL A 25 3.27 -16.23 6.15
N LYS A 26 4.24 -15.32 6.00
CA LYS A 26 5.57 -15.45 6.63
C LYS A 26 5.55 -15.02 8.09
N CYS A 27 4.90 -13.90 8.41
CA CYS A 27 4.77 -13.41 9.79
C CYS A 27 3.60 -14.02 10.56
N ARG A 28 2.68 -14.73 9.88
CA ARG A 28 1.47 -15.36 10.43
C ARG A 28 0.57 -14.39 11.20
N THR A 29 0.40 -13.19 10.65
CA THR A 29 -0.36 -12.10 11.30
C THR A 29 -0.99 -11.17 10.27
N LYS A 30 -2.08 -10.51 10.65
CA LYS A 30 -2.78 -9.51 9.84
C LYS A 30 -2.15 -8.14 10.05
N ARG A 31 -1.87 -7.43 8.96
CA ARG A 31 -1.26 -6.09 8.97
C ARG A 31 -1.69 -5.31 7.73
N GLU A 32 -1.55 -4.00 7.78
CA GLU A 32 -1.70 -3.14 6.61
C GLU A 32 -0.62 -3.47 5.56
N MET A 33 -1.05 -3.57 4.30
CA MET A 33 -0.13 -3.80 3.19
C MET A 33 0.47 -2.48 2.71
N THR A 34 1.75 -2.49 2.38
CA THR A 34 2.39 -1.37 1.67
C THR A 34 2.16 -1.51 0.17
N GLY A 35 1.76 -0.41 -0.48
CA GLY A 35 1.55 -0.36 -1.94
C GLY A 35 0.43 -1.27 -2.41
N ALA A 36 -0.72 -1.23 -1.72
CA ALA A 36 -1.89 -2.03 -2.08
C ALA A 36 -2.43 -1.61 -3.45
N THR A 37 -2.64 -2.58 -4.34
CA THR A 37 -3.10 -2.36 -5.72
C THR A 37 -4.13 -3.41 -6.10
N ALA A 38 -5.22 -3.01 -6.74
CA ALA A 38 -6.19 -3.95 -7.28
C ALA A 38 -5.56 -4.73 -8.44
N VAL A 39 -5.72 -6.06 -8.43
CA VAL A 39 -5.22 -6.97 -9.46
C VAL A 39 -6.28 -8.03 -9.78
N THR A 40 -6.28 -8.51 -11.02
CA THR A 40 -7.04 -9.71 -11.38
C THR A 40 -6.07 -10.89 -11.42
N LEU A 41 -6.38 -11.94 -10.67
CA LEU A 41 -5.56 -13.16 -10.63
C LEU A 41 -5.71 -13.96 -11.94
N LYS A 42 -4.79 -14.92 -12.17
CA LYS A 42 -4.82 -15.79 -13.36
C LYS A 42 -6.11 -16.61 -13.51
N ASN A 43 -6.83 -16.84 -12.41
CA ASN A 43 -8.13 -17.52 -12.38
C ASN A 43 -9.32 -16.55 -12.60
N GLY A 44 -9.07 -15.32 -13.02
CA GLY A 44 -10.11 -14.31 -13.29
C GLY A 44 -10.72 -13.65 -12.07
N LYS A 45 -10.33 -14.02 -10.83
CA LYS A 45 -10.89 -13.43 -9.62
C LYS A 45 -10.22 -12.09 -9.27
N PRO A 46 -10.98 -11.09 -8.81
CA PRO A 46 -10.39 -9.84 -8.30
C PRO A 46 -9.67 -10.10 -6.97
N ALA A 47 -8.58 -9.39 -6.75
CA ALA A 47 -7.80 -9.39 -5.52
C ALA A 47 -7.12 -8.04 -5.32
N THR A 48 -6.65 -7.78 -4.11
CA THR A 48 -5.72 -6.68 -3.82
C THR A 48 -4.36 -7.26 -3.51
N LYS A 49 -3.31 -6.76 -4.16
CA LYS A 49 -1.92 -7.14 -3.98
C LYS A 49 -1.18 -6.02 -3.24
N GLY A 50 -0.38 -6.38 -2.25
CA GLY A 50 0.53 -5.45 -1.57
C GLY A 50 1.78 -6.16 -1.09
N THR A 51 2.54 -5.49 -0.22
CA THR A 51 3.80 -6.02 0.35
C THR A 51 3.79 -5.90 1.87
N CYS A 52 4.31 -6.91 2.56
CA CYS A 52 4.44 -6.89 4.02
C CYS A 52 5.53 -5.88 4.43
N PRO A 53 5.24 -4.88 5.27
CA PRO A 53 6.23 -3.87 5.65
C PRO A 53 7.38 -4.44 6.51
N THR A 54 7.18 -5.59 7.16
CA THR A 54 8.17 -6.15 8.09
C THR A 54 9.09 -7.19 7.46
N CYS A 55 8.59 -7.99 6.51
CA CYS A 55 9.35 -9.10 5.90
C CYS A 55 9.39 -9.03 4.37
N SER A 56 8.92 -7.93 3.78
CA SER A 56 8.94 -7.65 2.33
C SER A 56 8.29 -8.71 1.43
N THR A 57 7.54 -9.64 2.01
CA THR A 57 6.85 -10.70 1.28
C THR A 57 5.60 -10.14 0.60
N LYS A 58 5.34 -10.57 -0.63
CA LYS A 58 4.11 -10.19 -1.35
C LYS A 58 2.89 -10.76 -0.64
N MET A 59 1.88 -9.92 -0.43
CA MET A 59 0.61 -10.28 0.20
C MET A 59 -0.52 -10.11 -0.81
N PHE A 60 -1.54 -10.97 -0.70
CA PHE A 60 -2.73 -10.92 -1.54
C PHE A 60 -3.98 -11.06 -0.66
N ARG A 61 -4.96 -10.19 -0.88
CA ARG A 61 -6.32 -10.30 -0.33
C ARG A 61 -7.26 -10.65 -1.49
N ILE A 62 -7.91 -11.80 -1.42
CA ILE A 62 -8.85 -12.24 -2.45
C ILE A 62 -10.17 -11.49 -2.27
N GLY A 63 -10.77 -11.05 -3.38
CA GLY A 63 -12.01 -10.27 -3.39
C GLY A 63 -11.77 -8.83 -3.82
N LYS A 64 -12.87 -8.10 -4.02
CA LYS A 64 -12.83 -6.64 -4.10
C LYS A 64 -12.61 -6.14 -2.66
N GLY A 65 -11.59 -5.31 -2.47
CA GLY A 65 -11.24 -4.70 -1.18
C GLY A 65 -12.43 -4.05 -0.54
#